data_AF-A0A1I1UAT8-F1
#
_entry.id   AF-A0A1I1UAT8-F1
#
_cell.length_a   1.000
_cell.length_b   1.000
_cell.length_c   1.000
_cell.angle_alpha   90.00
_cell.angle_beta   90.00
_cell.angle_gamma   90.00
#
_symmetry.space_group_name_H-M   'P 1'
#
loop_
_entity.id
_entity.type
_entity.pdbx_description
1 polymer ?
#
loop_
_entity_poly.entity_id
_entity_poly.type
_entity_poly.pdbx_seq_one_letter_code
_entity_poly.pdbx_strand_id
1 'polypeptide(L)'
;MTAVAIEVLASALPDHEITLTPRPDGKFLLTVAKGGETQLCRAIDRRTVVEQNELRALAHELERDQKLVSGEISWKGAGARWVRRKLPTFTGAPVSPTAAKMMWTRRNLDRRQRPTA
;
A
#
# COMPACT_ATOMS: atom_id res chain seq x y z
N MET A 1 10.82 6.91 -20.02
CA MET A 1 10.49 7.22 -18.60
C MET A 1 9.90 6.04 -17.86
N THR A 2 8.94 5.29 -18.44
CA THR A 2 8.38 4.08 -17.80
C THR A 2 9.42 2.97 -17.53
N ALA A 3 10.42 2.80 -18.40
CA ALA A 3 11.50 1.83 -18.20
C ALA A 3 12.24 2.01 -16.86
N VAL A 4 12.64 3.25 -16.53
CA VAL A 4 13.31 3.57 -15.26
C VAL A 4 12.41 3.26 -14.06
N ALA A 5 11.10 3.52 -14.17
CA ALA A 5 10.17 3.18 -13.12
C ALA A 5 10.01 1.67 -12.92
N ILE A 6 9.96 0.91 -14.01
CA ILE A 6 9.92 -0.56 -13.95
C ILE A 6 11.19 -1.09 -13.29
N GLU A 7 12.38 -0.59 -13.64
CA GLU A 7 13.65 -1.01 -13.03
C GLU A 7 13.69 -0.76 -11.52
N VAL A 8 13.24 0.43 -11.07
CA VAL A 8 13.19 0.76 -9.63
C VAL A 8 12.21 -0.17 -8.89
N LEU A 9 11.05 -0.45 -9.47
CA LEU A 9 10.05 -1.32 -8.85
C LEU A 9 10.49 -2.79 -8.87
N ALA A 10 11.11 -3.26 -9.95
CA ALA A 10 11.68 -4.60 -10.05
C ALA A 10 12.85 -4.80 -9.08
N SER A 11 13.64 -3.75 -8.81
CA SER A 11 14.68 -3.79 -7.78
C SER A 11 14.11 -3.96 -6.36
N ALA A 12 12.89 -3.48 -6.11
CA ALA A 12 12.20 -3.65 -4.83
C ALA A 12 11.52 -5.01 -4.69
N LEU A 13 11.16 -5.65 -5.81
CA LEU A 13 10.51 -6.95 -5.89
C LEU A 13 11.22 -7.85 -6.92
N PRO A 14 12.42 -8.39 -6.60
CA PRO A 14 13.28 -9.05 -7.58
C PRO A 14 12.72 -10.35 -8.16
N ASP A 15 11.80 -11.01 -7.46
CA ASP A 15 11.17 -12.27 -7.90
C ASP A 15 9.83 -12.04 -8.63
N HIS A 16 9.51 -10.79 -8.97
CA HIS A 16 8.20 -10.42 -9.50
C HIS A 16 8.31 -9.77 -10.87
N GLU A 17 7.34 -10.08 -11.72
CA GLU A 17 7.15 -9.41 -13.00
C GLU A 17 6.34 -8.13 -12.79
N ILE A 18 6.92 -6.99 -13.17
CA ILE A 18 6.29 -5.67 -13.05
C ILE A 18 5.87 -5.20 -14.45
N THR A 19 4.60 -4.82 -14.60
CA THR A 19 4.12 -4.15 -15.82
C THR A 19 3.40 -2.84 -15.49
N LEU A 20 3.62 -1.83 -16.33
CA LEU A 20 2.96 -0.53 -16.27
C LEU A 20 2.23 -0.26 -17.57
N THR A 21 0.90 -0.37 -17.56
CA THR A 21 0.06 -0.16 -18.75
C THR A 21 -0.64 1.20 -18.66
N PRO A 22 -0.51 2.09 -19.67
CA PRO A 22 -1.26 3.33 -19.71
C PRO A 22 -2.78 3.06 -19.72
N ARG A 23 -3.55 3.89 -19.03
CA ARG A 23 -5.01 3.84 -19.03
C ARG A 23 -5.62 5.09 -19.68
N PRO A 24 -6.86 5.01 -20.21
CA PRO A 24 -7.55 6.15 -20.83
C PRO A 24 -7.80 7.33 -19.88
N ASP A 25 -7.85 7.08 -18.57
CA ASP A 25 -8.03 8.10 -17.52
C ASP A 25 -6.74 8.87 -17.17
N GLY A 26 -5.66 8.65 -17.92
CA GLY A 26 -4.36 9.30 -17.70
C GLY A 26 -3.54 8.70 -16.56
N LYS A 27 -3.99 7.58 -15.99
CA LYS A 27 -3.27 6.81 -14.96
C LYS A 27 -2.46 5.67 -15.59
N PHE A 28 -1.68 4.98 -14.77
CA PHE A 28 -1.08 3.69 -15.11
C PHE A 28 -1.75 2.57 -14.33
N LEU A 29 -1.95 1.43 -14.97
CA LEU A 29 -2.21 0.17 -14.31
C LEU A 29 -0.87 -0.46 -13.95
N LEU A 30 -0.58 -0.57 -12.66
CA LEU A 30 0.52 -1.36 -12.12
C LEU A 30 0.02 -2.78 -11.89
N THR A 31 0.67 -3.74 -12.54
CA THR A 31 0.46 -5.17 -12.27
C THR A 31 1.75 -5.78 -11.78
N VAL A 32 1.66 -6.53 -10.69
CA VAL A 32 2.74 -7.32 -10.10
C VAL A 32 2.33 -8.79 -10.16
N ALA A 33 3.12 -9.61 -10.83
CA ALA A 33 2.88 -11.05 -10.95
C ALA A 33 4.08 -11.86 -10.46
N LYS A 34 3.84 -13.09 -9.99
CA LYS A 34 4.88 -14.05 -9.63
C LYS A 34 4.45 -15.44 -10.09
N GLY A 35 5.30 -16.12 -10.85
CA GLY A 35 5.00 -17.45 -11.38
C GLY A 35 3.75 -17.51 -12.26
N GLY A 36 3.47 -16.44 -13.01
CA GLY A 36 2.28 -16.34 -13.87
C GLY A 36 0.98 -15.94 -13.15
N GLU A 37 0.98 -15.86 -11.82
CA GLU A 37 -0.18 -15.40 -11.05
C GLU A 37 -0.09 -13.91 -10.70
N THR A 38 -1.18 -13.17 -10.93
CA THR A 38 -1.26 -11.77 -10.55
C THR A 38 -1.45 -11.64 -9.04
N GLN A 39 -0.48 -11.04 -8.36
CA GLN A 39 -0.54 -10.81 -6.91
C GLN A 39 -1.12 -9.44 -6.57
N LEU A 40 -0.86 -8.44 -7.40
CA LEU A 40 -1.35 -7.07 -7.20
C LEU A 40 -1.70 -6.45 -8.55
N CYS A 41 -2.85 -5.78 -8.59
CA CYS A 41 -3.26 -4.97 -9.72
C CYS A 41 -3.87 -3.66 -9.20
N ARG A 42 -3.26 -2.52 -9.52
CA ARG A 42 -3.64 -1.21 -8.97
C ARG A 42 -3.48 -0.09 -9.98
N ALA A 43 -4.46 0.82 -10.00
CA ALA A 43 -4.31 2.09 -10.71
C ALA A 43 -3.45 3.07 -9.89
N ILE A 44 -2.41 3.61 -10.52
CA ILE A 44 -1.51 4.63 -9.94
C ILE A 44 -1.49 5.88 -10.81
N ASP A 45 -1.38 7.06 -10.19
CA ASP A 45 -1.35 8.31 -10.93
C ASP A 45 -0.06 8.45 -11.73
N ARG A 46 -0.12 9.14 -12.88
CA ARG A 46 1.05 9.37 -13.74
C ARG A 46 2.22 10.04 -12.99
N ARG A 47 1.91 10.92 -12.03
CA ARG A 47 2.93 11.57 -11.17
C ARG A 47 3.74 10.55 -10.37
N THR A 48 3.14 9.46 -9.94
CA THR A 48 3.82 8.40 -9.18
C THR A 48 4.93 7.72 -9.98
N VAL A 49 4.83 7.68 -11.31
CA VAL A 49 5.83 7.07 -12.21
C VAL A 49 6.91 8.08 -12.61
N VAL A 50 6.58 9.38 -12.61
CA VAL A 50 7.46 10.45 -13.10
C VAL A 50 8.28 11.09 -11.98
N GLU A 51 7.69 11.25 -10.80
CA GLU A 51 8.33 11.91 -9.66
C GLU A 51 9.12 10.90 -8.84
N GLN A 52 10.44 11.11 -8.71
CA GLN A 52 11.34 10.16 -8.06
C GLN A 52 10.95 9.88 -6.59
N ASN A 53 10.48 10.89 -5.85
CA ASN A 53 10.06 10.71 -4.46
C ASN A 53 8.83 9.81 -4.35
N GLU A 54 7.84 9.99 -5.22
CA GLU A 54 6.64 9.16 -5.25
C GLU A 54 6.94 7.75 -5.73
N LEU A 55 7.82 7.60 -6.73
CA LEU A 55 8.27 6.31 -7.23
C LEU A 55 9.02 5.50 -6.15
N ARG A 56 9.96 6.13 -5.43
CA ARG A 56 10.66 5.50 -4.30
C ARG A 56 9.69 5.13 -3.18
N ALA A 57 8.72 5.99 -2.90
CA ALA A 57 7.73 5.70 -1.88
C ALA A 57 6.81 4.53 -2.27
N LEU A 58 6.47 4.39 -3.55
CA LEU A 58 5.77 3.22 -4.09
C LEU A 58 6.63 1.96 -3.99
N ALA A 59 7.91 2.02 -4.34
CA ALA A 59 8.83 0.89 -4.22
C ALA A 59 8.93 0.37 -2.78
N HIS A 60 9.08 1.27 -1.79
CA HIS A 60 9.08 0.92 -0.37
C HIS A 60 7.74 0.38 0.13
N GLU A 61 6.63 0.79 -0.46
CA GLU A 61 5.30 0.24 -0.16
C GLU A 61 5.20 -1.22 -0.62
N LEU A 62 5.63 -1.50 -1.85
CA LEU A 62 5.65 -2.86 -2.40
C LEU A 62 6.58 -3.79 -1.62
N GLU A 63 7.79 -3.35 -1.29
CA GLU A 63 8.75 -4.11 -0.49
C GLU A 63 8.17 -4.43 0.90
N ARG A 64 7.46 -3.47 1.51
CA ARG A 64 6.78 -3.68 2.80
C ARG A 64 5.67 -4.72 2.66
N ASP A 65 4.82 -4.60 1.66
CA ASP A 65 3.70 -5.51 1.47
C ASP A 65 4.19 -6.94 1.24
N GLN A 66 5.27 -7.13 0.47
CA GLN A 66 5.94 -8.42 0.32
C GLN A 66 6.42 -8.97 1.67
N LYS A 67 7.10 -8.16 2.47
CA LYS A 67 7.63 -8.57 3.79
C LYS A 67 6.53 -8.83 4.82
N LEU A 68 5.38 -8.17 4.69
CA LEU A 68 4.19 -8.46 5.49
C LEU A 68 3.59 -9.82 5.11
N VAL A 69 3.52 -10.12 3.81
CA VAL A 69 3.02 -11.42 3.31
C VAL A 69 3.98 -12.56 3.67
N SER A 70 5.30 -12.35 3.60
CA SER A 70 6.29 -13.36 3.98
C SER A 70 6.39 -13.61 5.50
N GLY A 71 5.77 -12.74 6.31
CA GLY A 71 5.83 -12.82 7.77
C GLY A 71 7.13 -12.29 8.39
N GLU A 72 8.04 -11.74 7.59
CA GLU A 72 9.27 -11.09 8.06
C GLU A 72 8.99 -9.83 8.89
N ILE A 73 7.86 -9.17 8.63
CA ILE A 73 7.40 -8.02 9.41
C ILE A 73 6.15 -8.39 10.21
N SER A 74 6.29 -8.31 11.53
CA SER A 74 5.18 -8.39 12.48
C SER A 74 4.51 -7.02 12.67
N TRP A 75 3.17 -6.98 12.65
CA TRP A 75 2.35 -5.81 12.98
C TRP A 75 2.54 -5.32 14.44
N LYS A 76 3.22 -6.09 15.30
CA LYS A 76 3.53 -5.76 16.69
C LYS A 76 5.04 -5.66 16.93
N GLY A 77 5.45 -4.69 17.76
CA GLY A 77 6.85 -4.48 18.15
C GLY A 77 7.65 -3.57 17.21
N ALA A 78 8.97 -3.66 17.24
CA ALA A 78 9.90 -2.76 16.54
C ALA A 78 9.68 -2.69 15.00
N GLY A 79 9.06 -3.70 14.40
CA GLY A 79 8.64 -3.73 12.98
C GLY A 79 7.52 -2.74 12.63
N ALA A 80 6.75 -2.25 13.61
CA ALA A 80 5.66 -1.30 13.42
C ALA A 80 6.11 0.08 12.88
N ARG A 81 7.42 0.39 12.95
CA ARG A 81 8.00 1.63 12.41
C ARG A 81 7.82 1.73 10.89
N TRP A 82 7.75 0.60 10.19
CA TRP A 82 7.63 0.55 8.73
C TRP A 82 6.23 0.92 8.23
N VAL A 83 5.18 0.85 9.07
CA VAL A 83 3.78 1.10 8.68
C VAL A 83 3.40 2.60 8.68
N ARG A 84 4.39 3.51 8.64
CA ARG A 84 4.18 4.97 8.69
C ARG A 84 3.70 5.61 7.37
N ARG A 85 2.89 4.93 6.55
CA ARG A 85 2.06 5.62 5.55
C ARG A 85 0.65 5.79 6.06
N LYS A 86 0.02 6.92 5.72
CA LYS A 86 -1.40 7.16 5.96
C LYS A 86 -2.18 6.02 5.31
N LEU A 87 -2.87 5.22 6.12
CA LEU A 87 -3.75 4.18 5.60
C LEU A 87 -4.74 4.83 4.63
N PRO A 88 -4.98 4.24 3.45
CA PRO A 88 -5.97 4.77 2.52
C PRO A 88 -7.30 4.86 3.27
N THR A 89 -7.81 6.07 3.41
CA THR A 89 -9.16 6.27 3.92
C THR A 89 -10.12 6.21 2.75
N PHE A 90 -11.39 5.92 3.03
CA PHE A 90 -12.45 5.99 2.03
C PHE A 90 -12.45 7.33 1.26
N THR A 91 -12.03 8.41 1.92
CA THR A 91 -11.97 9.76 1.36
C THR A 91 -10.65 10.12 0.67
N GLY A 92 -9.64 9.25 0.72
CA GLY A 92 -8.27 9.56 0.28
C GLY A 92 -7.51 10.55 1.16
N ALA A 93 -8.20 11.30 2.03
CA ALA A 93 -7.60 12.22 3.00
C ALA A 93 -7.10 11.50 4.26
N PRO A 94 -6.10 12.03 4.98
CA PRO A 94 -5.65 11.44 6.24
C PRO A 94 -6.77 11.43 7.30
N VAL A 95 -6.90 10.36 8.08
CA VAL A 95 -7.80 10.39 9.25
C VAL A 95 -7.28 11.45 10.23
N SER A 96 -8.11 12.43 10.57
CA SER A 96 -7.76 13.42 11.59
C SER A 96 -7.66 12.74 12.97
N PRO A 97 -6.82 13.23 13.89
CA PRO A 97 -6.74 12.68 15.25
C PRO A 97 -8.10 12.64 15.97
N THR A 98 -8.96 13.64 15.71
CA THR A 98 -10.33 13.70 16.22
C THR A 98 -11.19 12.56 15.67
N ALA A 99 -11.14 12.32 14.35
CA ALA A 99 -11.86 11.22 13.72
C ALA A 99 -11.39 9.86 14.25
N ALA A 100 -10.07 9.68 14.42
CA ALA A 100 -9.50 8.46 14.99
C ALA A 100 -9.98 8.22 16.44
N LYS A 101 -9.98 9.25 17.29
CA LYS A 101 -10.51 9.18 18.66
C LYS A 101 -11.99 8.80 18.68
N MET A 102 -12.81 9.42 17.84
CA MET A 102 -14.24 9.12 17.76
C MET A 102 -14.52 7.70 17.29
N MET A 103 -13.76 7.20 16.31
CA MET A 103 -13.85 5.80 15.85
C MET A 103 -13.50 4.81 16.96
N TRP A 104 -12.45 5.09 17.75
CA TRP A 104 -12.07 4.26 18.90
C TRP A 104 -13.14 4.25 19.99
N THR A 105 -13.67 5.42 20.35
CA THR A 105 -14.75 5.54 21.34
C THR A 105 -16.00 4.78 20.92
N ARG A 106 -16.41 4.89 19.66
CA ARG A 106 -17.56 4.13 19.09
C ARG A 106 -17.33 2.62 19.18
N ARG A 107 -16.14 2.14 18.80
CA ARG A 107 -15.78 0.71 18.87
C ARG A 107 -15.83 0.14 20.30
N ASN A 108 -15.48 0.96 21.30
CA ASN A 108 -15.58 0.56 22.71
C ASN A 108 -17.02 0.59 23.23
N LEU A 109 -17.89 1.44 22.68
CA LEU A 109 -19.32 1.42 22.96
C LEU A 109 -19.95 0.11 22.45
N ASP A 110 -19.64 -0.29 21.21
CA ASP A 110 -20.16 -1.53 20.61
C ASP A 110 -19.68 -2.78 21.37
N ARG A 111 -18.44 -2.77 21.90
CA ARG A 111 -17.95 -3.88 22.77
C ARG A 111 -18.68 -3.97 24.10
N ARG A 112 -19.19 -2.86 24.64
CA ARG A 112 -19.95 -2.85 25.91
C ARG A 112 -21.41 -3.28 25.72
N GLN A 113 -21.92 -3.26 24.50
CA GLN A 113 -23.29 -3.65 24.18
C GLN A 113 -23.43 -5.08 23.64
N ARG A 114 -22.33 -5.82 23.45
CA ARG A 114 -22.40 -7.25 23.14
C ARG A 114 -22.87 -8.00 24.40
N PRO A 115 -24.01 -8.70 24.37
CA PRO A 115 -24.33 -9.64 25.44
C PRO A 115 -23.23 -10.70 25.43
N THR A 116 -22.56 -10.90 26.55
CA THR A 116 -21.77 -12.11 26.80
C THR A 116 -22.73 -13.30 26.74
N ALA A 117 -22.60 -14.10 25.69
CA ALA A 117 -23.13 -15.46 25.64
C ALA A 117 -22.19 -16.40 26.40
#